data_AF-A0A3C0GDD6-F1
#
_entry.id   AF-A0A3C0GDD6-F1
#
_cell.length_a   1.000
_cell.length_b   1.000
_cell.length_c   1.000
_cell.angle_alpha   90.00
_cell.angle_beta   90.00
_cell.angle_gamma   90.00
#
_symmetry.space_group_name_H-M   'P 1'
#
loop_
_entity.id
_entity.type
_entity.pdbx_description
1 polymer ?
#
loop_
_entity_poly.entity_id
_entity_poly.type
_entity_poly.pdbx_seq_one_letter_code
_entity_poly.pdbx_strand_id
1 'polypeptide(L)'
;KIQKLNEADSLIFQTEKQITEFDEKLDENDKSRLENNIKELKEVCKEEDMEGVEELTEKLNSTWQEISAKLYQQTEESEPTQPKNDETTDVEFEEVK
;
A
#
# COMPACT_ATOMS: atom_id res chain seq x y z
N LYS A 1 -8.84 -0.80 -21.81
CA LYS A 1 -7.97 0.40 -21.97
C LYS A 1 -8.47 1.57 -21.14
N ILE A 2 -9.50 2.32 -21.57
CA ILE A 2 -10.00 3.49 -20.82
C ILE A 2 -10.32 3.16 -19.35
N GLN A 3 -11.02 2.05 -19.10
CA GLN A 3 -11.31 1.60 -17.74
C GLN A 3 -10.02 1.40 -16.91
N LYS A 4 -9.05 0.63 -17.44
CA LYS A 4 -7.75 0.39 -16.77
C LYS A 4 -6.98 1.70 -16.50
N LEU A 5 -7.01 2.67 -17.41
CA LEU A 5 -6.39 3.98 -17.20
C LEU A 5 -7.10 4.76 -16.09
N ASN A 6 -8.43 4.77 -16.06
CA ASN A 6 -9.20 5.42 -14.99
C ASN A 6 -8.97 4.74 -13.63
N GLU A 7 -8.84 3.42 -13.60
CA GLU A 7 -8.52 2.64 -12.40
C GLU A 7 -7.12 3.00 -11.88
N ALA A 8 -6.12 3.06 -12.77
CA ALA A 8 -4.77 3.49 -12.42
C ALA A 8 -4.73 4.94 -11.91
N ASP A 9 -5.43 5.87 -12.55
CA ASP A 9 -5.53 7.27 -12.10
C ASP A 9 -6.18 7.37 -10.71
N SER A 10 -7.24 6.60 -10.47
CA SER A 10 -7.88 6.55 -9.16
C SER A 10 -6.93 6.00 -8.09
N LEU A 11 -6.19 4.94 -8.41
CA LEU A 11 -5.22 4.34 -7.49
C LEU A 11 -4.06 5.29 -7.17
N ILE A 12 -3.53 5.98 -8.19
CA ILE A 12 -2.51 7.02 -8.03
C ILE A 12 -2.99 8.07 -7.03
N PHE A 13 -4.18 8.64 -7.27
CA PHE A 13 -4.72 9.70 -6.43
C PHE A 13 -4.95 9.23 -4.99
N GLN A 14 -5.52 8.04 -4.83
CA GLN A 14 -5.74 7.44 -3.52
C GLN A 14 -4.42 7.26 -2.77
N THR A 15 -3.38 6.77 -3.45
CA THR A 15 -2.08 6.52 -2.80
C THR A 15 -1.37 7.83 -2.44
N GLU A 16 -1.43 8.86 -3.29
CA GLU A 16 -0.90 10.20 -2.96
C GLU A 16 -1.58 10.80 -1.72
N LYS A 17 -2.91 10.64 -1.63
CA LYS A 17 -3.68 11.05 -0.45
C LYS A 17 -3.23 10.30 0.79
N GLN A 18 -3.07 8.98 0.69
CA GLN A 18 -2.60 8.15 1.79
C GLN A 18 -1.19 8.52 2.25
N ILE A 19 -0.25 8.76 1.33
CA ILE A 19 1.10 9.25 1.68
C ILE A 19 0.98 10.54 2.50
N THR A 20 0.12 11.48 2.07
CA THR A 20 -0.09 12.73 2.78
C THR A 20 -0.72 12.53 4.17
N GLU A 21 -1.69 11.61 4.29
CA GLU A 21 -2.37 11.31 5.56
C GLU A 21 -1.48 10.60 6.58
N PHE A 22 -0.53 9.80 6.10
CA PHE A 22 0.40 9.02 6.93
C PHE A 22 1.83 9.56 6.90
N ASP A 23 2.06 10.79 6.41
CA ASP A 23 3.39 11.37 6.17
C ASP A 23 4.29 11.32 7.42
N GLU A 24 3.73 11.63 8.59
CA GLU A 24 4.46 11.61 9.86
C GLU A 24 4.77 10.19 10.37
N LYS A 25 4.07 9.17 9.87
CA LYS A 25 4.23 7.77 10.27
C LYS A 25 5.02 6.95 9.26
N LEU A 26 5.10 7.39 8.02
CA LEU A 26 5.89 6.75 6.97
C LEU A 26 7.36 7.11 7.16
N ASP A 27 8.23 6.13 7.04
CA ASP A 27 9.65 6.42 6.90
C ASP A 27 9.99 6.86 5.46
N GLU A 28 11.13 7.52 5.31
CA GLU A 28 11.59 8.06 4.02
C GLU A 28 11.75 6.98 2.94
N ASN A 29 12.07 5.74 3.33
CA ASN A 29 12.24 4.64 2.37
C ASN A 29 10.89 4.22 1.80
N ASP A 30 9.92 3.95 2.67
CA ASP A 30 8.57 3.53 2.30
C ASP A 30 7.84 4.64 1.52
N LYS A 31 8.00 5.91 1.92
CA LYS A 31 7.50 7.07 1.15
C LYS A 31 8.11 7.13 -0.25
N SER A 32 9.44 7.04 -0.36
CA SER A 32 10.13 7.06 -1.66
C SER A 32 9.71 5.91 -2.57
N ARG A 33 9.48 4.71 -2.02
CA ARG A 33 9.01 3.55 -2.79
C ARG A 33 7.64 3.80 -3.40
N LEU A 34 6.69 4.36 -2.65
CA LEU A 34 5.36 4.69 -3.15
C LEU A 34 5.41 5.79 -4.20
N GLU A 35 6.15 6.88 -3.96
CA GLU A 35 6.30 8.00 -4.90
C GLU A 35 6.91 7.54 -6.24
N ASN A 36 7.91 6.65 -6.20
CA ASN A 36 8.51 6.08 -7.41
C ASN A 36 7.51 5.22 -8.19
N ASN A 37 6.77 4.32 -7.53
CA ASN A 37 5.76 3.50 -8.20
C ASN A 37 4.64 4.37 -8.81
N ILE A 38 4.21 5.43 -8.12
CA ILE A 38 3.24 6.40 -8.65
C ILE A 38 3.79 7.08 -9.91
N LYS A 39 5.05 7.50 -9.89
CA LYS A 39 5.69 8.14 -11.04
C LYS A 39 5.77 7.19 -12.23
N GLU A 40 6.26 5.97 -12.02
CA GLU A 40 6.33 4.92 -13.06
C GLU A 40 4.93 4.64 -13.63
N LEU A 41 3.91 4.47 -12.78
CA LEU A 41 2.52 4.23 -13.21
C LEU A 41 1.98 5.39 -14.05
N LYS A 42 2.26 6.64 -13.67
CA LYS A 42 1.89 7.82 -14.46
C LYS A 42 2.57 7.85 -15.83
N GLU A 43 3.81 7.38 -15.94
CA GLU A 43 4.55 7.33 -17.21
C GLU A 43 3.93 6.31 -18.16
N VAL A 44 3.73 5.07 -17.71
CA VAL A 44 3.10 4.02 -18.55
C VAL A 44 1.63 4.35 -18.91
N CYS A 45 0.89 5.04 -18.04
CA CYS A 45 -0.45 5.54 -18.35
C CYS A 45 -0.44 6.54 -19.51
N LYS A 46 0.55 7.46 -19.54
CA LYS A 46 0.71 8.46 -20.62
C LYS A 46 1.14 7.83 -21.94
N GLU A 47 2.00 6.82 -21.86
CA GLU A 47 2.46 6.05 -23.03
C GLU A 47 1.40 5.05 -23.52
N GLU A 48 0.32 4.88 -22.74
CA GLU A 48 -0.73 3.91 -22.98
C GLU A 48 -0.21 2.45 -23.08
N ASP A 49 0.90 2.16 -22.38
CA ASP A 49 1.46 0.83 -22.23
C ASP A 49 0.58 0.02 -21.28
N MET A 50 -0.31 -0.79 -21.86
CA MET A 50 -1.31 -1.52 -21.07
C MET A 50 -0.73 -2.65 -20.22
N GLU A 51 0.42 -3.20 -20.62
CA GLU A 51 1.13 -4.23 -19.85
C GLU A 51 1.82 -3.58 -18.66
N GLY A 52 2.54 -2.48 -18.89
CA GLY A 52 3.13 -1.67 -17.83
C GLY A 52 2.10 -1.12 -16.84
N VAL A 53 0.94 -0.66 -17.32
CA VAL A 53 -0.16 -0.18 -16.45
C VAL A 53 -0.65 -1.28 -15.50
N GLU A 54 -0.82 -2.50 -16.01
CA GLU A 54 -1.28 -3.64 -15.21
C GLU A 54 -0.23 -4.04 -14.17
N GLU A 55 1.02 -4.22 -14.59
CA GLU A 55 2.14 -4.56 -13.69
C GLU A 55 2.33 -3.50 -12.58
N LEU A 56 2.33 -2.22 -12.95
CA LEU A 56 2.56 -1.13 -11.99
C LEU A 56 1.36 -0.88 -11.08
N THR A 57 0.13 -1.18 -11.53
CA THR A 57 -1.06 -1.15 -10.68
C THR A 57 -0.98 -2.23 -9.59
N GLU A 58 -0.57 -3.45 -9.95
CA GLU A 58 -0.37 -4.54 -8.99
C GLU A 58 0.79 -4.26 -8.03
N LYS A 59 1.90 -3.74 -8.54
CA LYS A 59 3.08 -3.35 -7.75
C LYS A 59 2.74 -2.25 -6.75
N LEU A 60 1.99 -1.22 -7.16
CA LEU A 60 1.59 -0.13 -6.28
C LEU A 60 0.67 -0.62 -5.16
N ASN A 61 -0.33 -1.45 -5.48
CA ASN A 61 -1.19 -2.07 -4.47
C ASN A 61 -0.40 -2.93 -3.48
N SER A 62 0.51 -3.77 -3.98
CA SER A 62 1.33 -4.65 -3.13
C SER A 62 2.25 -3.85 -2.21
N THR A 63 2.87 -2.79 -2.74
CA THR A 63 3.72 -1.90 -1.95
C THR A 63 2.93 -1.19 -0.86
N TRP A 64 1.73 -0.68 -1.19
CA TRP A 64 0.85 -0.07 -0.20
C TRP A 64 0.42 -1.06 0.89
N GLN A 65 0.05 -2.30 0.53
CA GLN A 65 -0.31 -3.34 1.49
C GLN A 65 0.84 -3.65 2.46
N GLU A 66 2.05 -3.85 1.95
CA GLU A 66 3.26 -4.08 2.76
C GLU A 66 3.49 -2.95 3.77
N ILE A 67 3.42 -1.70 3.30
CA ILE A 67 3.66 -0.51 4.11
C ILE A 67 2.54 -0.31 5.14
N SER A 68 1.29 -0.47 4.72
CA SER A 68 0.14 -0.34 5.64
C SER A 68 0.21 -1.36 6.77
N ALA A 69 0.65 -2.60 6.50
CA ALA A 69 0.86 -3.62 7.52
C ALA A 69 1.91 -3.19 8.55
N LYS A 70 3.02 -2.57 8.12
CA LYS A 70 4.03 -2.00 9.02
C LYS A 70 3.46 -0.86 9.88
N LEU A 71 2.65 0.03 9.29
CA LEU A 71 2.02 1.15 10.01
C LEU A 71 1.07 0.67 11.11
N TYR A 72 0.31 -0.40 10.86
CA TYR A 72 -0.54 -1.04 11.88
C TYR A 72 0.31 -1.62 13.02
N GLN A 73 1.37 -2.37 12.69
CA GLN A 73 2.28 -2.95 13.69
C GLN A 73 2.95 -1.88 14.57
N GLN A 74 3.39 -0.76 13.98
CA GLN A 74 3.97 0.36 14.73
C GLN A 74 2.96 1.04 15.67
N THR A 75 1.68 1.01 15.33
CA THR A 75 0.62 1.59 16.16
C THR A 75 0.31 0.68 17.36
N GLU A 76 0.33 -0.64 17.19
CA GLU A 76 0.14 -1.61 18.30
C GLU A 76 1.30 -1.57 19.31
N GLU A 77 2.53 -1.31 18.87
CA GLU A 77 3.71 -1.25 19.75
C GLU A 77 3.80 0.07 20.56
N SER A 78 2.97 1.07 20.22
CA SER A 78 2.98 2.40 20.84
C SER A 78 1.94 2.57 21.97
N GLU A 79 1.10 1.57 22.25
CA GLU A 79 0.29 1.56 23.47
C GLU A 79 1.10 0.98 24.65
N PRO A 80 1.23 1.69 25.79
CA PRO A 80 1.85 1.11 26.97
C PRO A 80 0.95 -0.01 27.49
N THR A 81 1.48 -1.23 27.40
CA THR A 81 0.98 -2.44 28.07
C THR A 81 0.48 -2.14 29.50
N GLN A 82 -0.84 -2.13 29.69
CA GLN A 82 -1.44 -2.60 30.93
C GLN A 82 -1.71 -4.10 30.78
N PRO A 83 -1.38 -4.94 31.78
CA PRO A 83 -1.53 -6.38 31.64
C PRO A 83 -3.02 -6.72 31.78
N LYS A 84 -3.60 -7.29 30.73
CA LYS A 84 -4.78 -8.14 30.89
C LYS A 84 -4.76 -9.22 29.81
N ASN A 85 -4.59 -10.47 30.27
CA ASN A 85 -4.97 -11.68 29.55
C ASN A 85 -6.30 -11.45 28.82
N ASP A 86 -6.31 -11.62 27.50
CA ASP A 86 -7.27 -12.47 26.79
C ASP A 86 -6.87 -12.57 25.31
N GLU A 87 -6.34 -13.75 24.95
CA GLU A 87 -6.72 -14.51 23.75
C GLU A 87 -7.35 -13.75 22.56
N THR A 88 -6.56 -13.46 21.53
CA THR A 88 -6.95 -13.55 20.11
C THR A 88 -5.69 -13.48 19.24
N THR A 89 -4.93 -14.58 19.25
CA THR A 89 -4.03 -14.93 18.15
C THR A 89 -4.67 -16.07 17.38
N ASP A 90 -5.79 -15.78 16.71
CA ASP A 90 -6.34 -16.67 15.68
C ASP A 90 -6.09 -16.06 14.31
N VAL A 91 -4.82 -16.09 13.91
CA VAL A 91 -4.49 -16.15 12.48
C VAL A 91 -4.37 -17.63 12.15
N GLU A 92 -5.51 -18.31 12.14
CA GLU A 92 -5.61 -19.70 11.71
C GLU A 92 -5.46 -19.70 10.18
N PHE A 93 -4.20 -19.83 9.74
CA PHE A 93 -3.84 -20.14 8.37
C PHE A 93 -4.26 -21.60 8.11
N GLU A 94 -5.55 -21.82 7.88
CA GLU A 94 -6.07 -23.15 7.57
C GLU A 94 -5.59 -23.54 6.16
N GLU A 95 -4.69 -24.51 6.17
CA GLU A 95 -4.06 -25.19 5.06
C GLU A 95 -5.11 -25.71 4.07
N VAL A 96 -5.28 -25.03 2.92
CA VAL A 96 -6.11 -25.57 1.83
C VAL A 96 -5.35 -26.70 1.14
N LYS A 97 -5.74 -27.94 1.45
CA LYS A 97 -5.48 -29.11 0.62
C LYS A 97 -6.56 -29.29 -0.45
#